data_AF-A0A1Y1LNB4-F1
#
_entry.id   AF-A0A1Y1LNB4-F1
#
_cell.length_a   1.000
_cell.length_b   1.000
_cell.length_c   1.000
_cell.angle_alpha   90.00
_cell.angle_beta   90.00
_cell.angle_gamma   90.00
#
_symmetry.space_group_name_H-M   'P 1'
#
loop_
_entity.id
_entity.type
_entity.pdbx_description
1 polymer ?
#
loop_
_entity_poly.entity_id
_entity_poly.type
_entity_poly.pdbx_seq_one_letter_code
_entity_poly.pdbx_strand_id
1 'polypeptide(L)'
;MRFAHIDGDHLTLLNVYHAFKQNMEDPQWCYDNFINYRSLKSADNVRQQLSRIMDRFNLKRTSTDFSSKDYYINIRKALVNGFFMQVAHLERTGHYLTIKDNQMVQLHPSTCLDHKPEWVIYNEFVLTTKNYIRTVTDIKAEWLLKIAPQYYDLQNFPQCEAKRQLEIIQTRLESQQGF
;
A
#
# COMPACT_ATOMS: atom_id res chain seq x y z
N MET A 1 9.72 -14.88 -9.15
CA MET A 1 8.64 -14.02 -8.60
C MET A 1 7.27 -14.48 -9.11
N ARG A 2 6.72 -15.60 -8.61
CA ARG A 2 5.49 -16.21 -9.18
C ARG A 2 4.21 -15.42 -8.87
N PHE A 3 4.16 -14.73 -7.73
CA PHE A 3 2.97 -14.01 -7.25
C PHE A 3 3.13 -12.49 -7.24
N ALA A 4 4.28 -12.00 -7.69
CA ALA A 4 4.62 -10.58 -7.64
C ALA A 4 3.62 -9.75 -8.44
N HIS A 5 3.15 -8.68 -7.82
CA HIS A 5 2.33 -7.67 -8.47
C HIS A 5 3.17 -6.42 -8.76
N ILE A 6 3.02 -5.87 -9.97
CA ILE A 6 3.79 -4.71 -10.45
C ILE A 6 3.66 -3.48 -9.56
N ASP A 7 2.48 -3.28 -8.95
CA ASP A 7 2.19 -2.11 -8.11
C ASP A 7 2.58 -2.30 -6.62
N GLY A 8 3.01 -3.49 -6.20
CA GLY A 8 3.62 -3.67 -4.88
C GLY A 8 3.19 -4.87 -4.03
N ASP A 9 3.78 -4.91 -2.83
CA ASP A 9 3.82 -6.06 -1.95
C ASP A 9 2.46 -6.42 -1.33
N HIS A 10 1.61 -5.45 -1.03
CA HIS A 10 0.27 -5.73 -0.48
C HIS A 10 -0.59 -6.54 -1.48
N LEU A 11 -0.46 -6.22 -2.77
CA LEU A 11 -1.14 -6.95 -3.83
C LEU A 11 -0.48 -8.31 -4.10
N THR A 12 0.84 -8.41 -3.93
CA THR A 12 1.53 -9.71 -3.91
C THR A 12 1.02 -10.62 -2.79
N LEU A 13 0.82 -10.09 -1.57
CA LEU A 13 0.23 -10.83 -0.46
C LEU A 13 -1.21 -11.28 -0.77
N LEU A 14 -2.00 -10.44 -1.42
CA LEU A 14 -3.34 -10.78 -1.89
C LEU A 14 -3.30 -11.93 -2.90
N ASN A 15 -2.40 -11.89 -3.88
CA ASN A 15 -2.21 -12.93 -4.88
C ASN A 15 -1.84 -14.28 -4.23
N VAL A 16 -0.91 -14.26 -3.27
CA VAL A 16 -0.52 -15.46 -2.50
C VAL A 16 -1.72 -16.05 -1.77
N TYR A 17 -2.51 -15.22 -1.10
CA TYR A 17 -3.70 -15.67 -0.37
C TYR A 17 -4.78 -16.24 -1.32
N HIS A 18 -5.05 -15.57 -2.46
CA HIS A 18 -5.98 -16.09 -3.47
C HIS A 18 -5.53 -17.43 -4.04
N ALA A 19 -4.25 -17.56 -4.40
CA ALA A 19 -3.71 -18.80 -4.92
C ALA A 19 -3.81 -19.94 -3.88
N PHE A 20 -3.54 -19.66 -2.61
CA PHE A 20 -3.71 -20.63 -1.53
C PHE A 20 -5.16 -21.14 -1.42
N LYS A 21 -6.14 -20.24 -1.49
CA LYS A 21 -7.57 -20.63 -1.43
C LYS A 21 -8.01 -21.40 -2.68
N GLN A 22 -7.50 -21.04 -3.86
CA GLN A 22 -7.80 -21.75 -5.12
C GLN A 22 -7.21 -23.16 -5.14
N ASN A 23 -6.05 -23.37 -4.51
CA ASN A 23 -5.42 -24.68 -4.36
C ASN A 23 -5.91 -25.43 -3.11
N MET A 24 -7.15 -25.17 -2.68
CA MET A 24 -7.85 -25.89 -1.60
C MET A 24 -7.07 -25.96 -0.28
N GLU A 25 -6.26 -24.93 0.02
CA GLU A 25 -5.46 -24.85 1.24
C GLU A 25 -4.44 -26.00 1.39
N ASP A 26 -3.96 -26.55 0.28
CA ASP A 26 -3.05 -27.69 0.28
C ASP A 26 -1.68 -27.37 0.93
N PRO A 27 -1.26 -28.12 1.97
CA PRO A 27 0.07 -27.99 2.56
C PRO A 27 1.21 -28.31 1.58
N GLN A 28 1.01 -29.25 0.65
CA GLN A 28 2.04 -29.58 -0.35
C GLN A 28 2.24 -28.43 -1.33
N TRP A 29 1.15 -27.84 -1.82
CA TRP A 29 1.22 -26.61 -2.61
C TRP A 29 1.97 -25.48 -1.88
N CYS A 30 1.74 -25.31 -0.57
CA CYS A 30 2.49 -24.34 0.22
C CYS A 30 4.00 -24.63 0.22
N TYR A 31 4.37 -25.90 0.41
CA TYR A 31 5.76 -26.34 0.38
C TYR A 31 6.42 -26.07 -0.98
N ASP A 32 5.76 -26.47 -2.07
CA ASP A 32 6.28 -26.33 -3.43
C ASP A 32 6.44 -24.87 -3.87
N ASN A 33 5.68 -23.96 -3.26
CA ASN A 33 5.72 -22.52 -3.54
C ASN A 33 6.50 -21.71 -2.49
N PHE A 34 7.18 -22.35 -1.54
CA PHE A 34 7.93 -21.70 -0.46
C PHE A 34 7.09 -20.76 0.40
N ILE A 35 5.82 -21.14 0.65
CA ILE A 35 4.88 -20.35 1.44
C ILE A 35 4.69 -21.01 2.81
N ASN A 36 4.66 -20.19 3.86
CA ASN A 36 4.40 -20.66 5.21
C ASN A 36 2.90 -21.00 5.40
N TYR A 37 2.59 -22.30 5.41
CA TYR A 37 1.23 -22.81 5.63
C TYR A 37 0.60 -22.32 6.93
N ARG A 38 1.36 -22.29 8.04
CA ARG A 38 0.85 -21.85 9.35
C ARG A 38 0.44 -20.38 9.33
N SER A 39 1.26 -19.53 8.69
CA SER A 39 0.94 -18.11 8.53
C SER A 39 -0.34 -17.90 7.72
N LEU A 40 -0.53 -18.65 6.63
CA LEU A 40 -1.74 -18.54 5.82
C LEU A 40 -2.99 -19.06 6.51
N LYS A 41 -2.90 -20.18 7.25
CA LYS A 41 -4.02 -20.66 8.07
C LYS A 41 -4.40 -19.67 9.16
N SER A 42 -3.41 -19.04 9.79
CA SER A 42 -3.63 -17.97 10.76
C SER A 42 -4.33 -16.77 10.10
N ALA A 43 -3.85 -16.31 8.96
CA ALA A 43 -4.47 -15.23 8.19
C ALA A 43 -5.91 -15.55 7.77
N ASP A 44 -6.19 -16.77 7.32
CA ASP A 44 -7.55 -17.21 6.96
C ASP A 44 -8.50 -17.16 8.17
N ASN A 45 -8.05 -17.64 9.34
CA ASN A 45 -8.82 -17.57 10.57
C ASN A 45 -9.11 -16.11 10.98
N VAL A 46 -8.10 -15.24 10.93
CA VAL A 46 -8.27 -13.80 11.22
C VAL A 46 -9.26 -13.17 10.25
N ARG A 47 -9.18 -13.47 8.95
CA ARG A 47 -10.13 -12.96 7.96
C ARG A 47 -11.56 -13.41 8.25
N GLN A 48 -11.77 -14.67 8.64
CA GLN A 48 -13.09 -15.17 9.01
C GLN A 48 -13.64 -14.44 10.24
N GLN A 49 -12.81 -14.17 11.25
CA GLN A 49 -13.19 -13.40 12.44
C GLN A 49 -13.59 -11.97 12.07
N LEU A 50 -12.78 -11.29 11.25
CA LEU A 50 -13.08 -9.94 10.75
C LEU A 50 -14.39 -9.92 9.95
N SER A 51 -14.64 -10.92 9.10
CA SER A 51 -15.90 -11.01 8.35
C SER A 51 -17.11 -11.08 9.27
N ARG A 52 -17.05 -11.86 10.36
CA ARG A 52 -18.16 -11.95 11.33
C ARG A 52 -18.40 -10.63 12.06
N ILE A 53 -17.33 -9.89 12.36
CA ILE A 53 -17.42 -8.55 12.96
C ILE A 53 -18.07 -7.58 11.97
N MET A 54 -17.66 -7.59 10.71
CA MET A 54 -18.28 -6.78 9.66
C MET A 54 -19.78 -7.07 9.53
N ASP A 55 -20.17 -8.34 9.49
CA ASP A 55 -21.58 -8.74 9.40
C ASP A 55 -22.37 -8.25 10.63
N ARG A 56 -21.78 -8.32 11.84
CA ARG A 56 -22.41 -7.81 13.09
C ARG A 56 -22.67 -6.29 13.04
N PHE A 57 -21.76 -5.52 12.44
CA PHE A 57 -21.89 -4.07 12.29
C PHE A 57 -22.59 -3.66 10.99
N ASN A 58 -23.17 -4.60 10.25
CA ASN A 58 -23.80 -4.37 8.94
C ASN A 58 -22.88 -3.69 7.91
N LEU A 59 -21.57 -3.94 8.01
CA LEU A 59 -20.60 -3.45 7.04
C LEU A 59 -20.65 -4.34 5.79
N LYS A 60 -21.00 -3.74 4.65
CA LYS A 60 -21.12 -4.45 3.38
C LYS A 60 -19.77 -5.00 2.94
N ARG A 61 -19.74 -6.28 2.57
CA ARG A 61 -18.59 -6.94 1.93
C ARG A 61 -18.74 -6.83 0.42
N THR A 62 -18.08 -5.85 -0.18
CA THR A 62 -18.13 -5.59 -1.62
C THR A 62 -16.78 -5.83 -2.27
N SER A 63 -16.79 -6.34 -3.50
CA SER A 63 -15.61 -6.41 -4.35
C SER A 63 -15.90 -5.73 -5.67
N THR A 64 -14.93 -4.99 -6.22
CA THR A 64 -14.99 -4.57 -7.63
C THR A 64 -14.82 -5.81 -8.51
N ASP A 65 -15.39 -5.79 -9.72
CA ASP A 65 -15.12 -6.84 -10.70
C ASP A 65 -13.63 -6.88 -11.06
N PHE A 66 -13.07 -8.09 -11.16
CA PHE A 66 -11.66 -8.29 -11.47
C PHE A 66 -11.28 -7.81 -12.88
N SER A 67 -12.24 -7.82 -13.81
CA SER A 67 -12.01 -7.31 -15.17
C SER A 67 -11.93 -5.78 -15.25
N SER A 68 -12.38 -5.08 -14.19
CA SER A 68 -12.36 -3.62 -14.13
C SER A 68 -10.93 -3.09 -13.96
N LYS A 69 -10.61 -2.04 -14.71
CA LYS A 69 -9.37 -1.27 -14.53
C LYS A 69 -9.24 -0.71 -13.11
N ASP A 70 -10.37 -0.51 -12.41
CA ASP A 70 -10.39 0.06 -11.07
C ASP A 70 -10.13 -0.97 -9.96
N TYR A 71 -10.06 -2.27 -10.26
CA TYR A 71 -9.92 -3.33 -9.25
C TYR A 71 -8.72 -3.08 -8.32
N TYR A 72 -7.51 -3.00 -8.89
CA TYR A 72 -6.29 -2.76 -8.11
C TYR A 72 -6.18 -1.32 -7.61
N ILE A 73 -6.72 -0.34 -8.35
CA ILE A 73 -6.73 1.06 -7.96
C ILE A 73 -7.54 1.24 -6.67
N ASN A 74 -8.71 0.62 -6.57
CA ASN A 74 -9.58 0.70 -5.40
C ASN A 74 -8.92 0.09 -4.16
N ILE A 75 -8.20 -1.02 -4.32
CA ILE A 75 -7.44 -1.64 -3.23
C ILE A 75 -6.33 -0.70 -2.73
N ARG A 76 -5.54 -0.13 -3.65
CA ARG A 76 -4.47 0.81 -3.30
C ARG A 76 -5.01 2.07 -2.60
N LYS A 77 -6.13 2.62 -3.06
CA LYS A 77 -6.83 3.73 -2.38
C LYS A 77 -7.36 3.33 -1.00
N ALA A 78 -7.86 2.10 -0.83
CA ALA A 78 -8.28 1.60 0.48
C ALA A 78 -7.09 1.50 1.45
N LEU A 79 -5.91 1.10 0.98
CA LEU A 79 -4.70 1.12 1.80
C LEU A 79 -4.34 2.54 2.25
N VAL A 80 -4.45 3.54 1.37
CA VAL A 80 -4.23 4.94 1.75
C VAL A 80 -5.13 5.37 2.91
N ASN A 81 -6.39 4.92 2.98
CA ASN A 81 -7.28 5.25 4.10
C ASN A 81 -6.75 4.76 5.46
N GLY A 82 -6.05 3.63 5.51
CA GLY A 82 -5.48 3.09 6.74
C GLY A 82 -4.03 3.53 7.01
N PHE A 83 -3.26 3.76 5.95
CA PHE A 83 -1.81 3.95 6.00
C PHE A 83 -1.35 5.35 5.54
N PHE A 84 -2.25 6.35 5.52
CA PHE A 84 -1.92 7.71 5.06
C PHE A 84 -0.78 8.38 5.86
N MET A 85 -0.46 7.90 7.06
CA MET A 85 0.71 8.40 7.81
C MET A 85 2.01 7.69 7.44
N GLN A 86 1.94 6.47 6.90
CA GLN A 86 3.08 5.64 6.54
C GLN A 86 3.37 5.75 5.05
N VAL A 87 3.75 6.96 4.64
CA VAL A 87 4.04 7.31 3.25
C VAL A 87 5.49 7.78 3.12
N ALA A 88 6.11 7.47 2.00
CA ALA A 88 7.43 7.99 1.64
C ALA A 88 7.46 8.52 0.20
N HIS A 89 8.24 9.58 0.00
CA HIS A 89 8.46 10.24 -1.29
C HIS A 89 9.88 9.99 -1.78
N LEU A 90 10.04 9.70 -3.08
CA LEU A 90 11.33 9.50 -3.74
C LEU A 90 12.01 10.84 -4.00
N GLU A 91 13.17 11.06 -3.39
CA GLU A 91 14.00 12.22 -3.67
C GLU A 91 14.82 12.04 -4.95
N ARG A 92 15.23 13.16 -5.56
CA ARG A 92 16.05 13.18 -6.80
C ARG A 92 17.39 12.46 -6.66
N THR A 93 17.89 12.37 -5.43
CA THR A 93 19.11 11.65 -5.06
C THR A 93 18.92 10.13 -5.01
N GLY A 94 17.68 9.63 -5.15
CA GLY A 94 17.35 8.22 -5.28
C GLY A 94 17.05 7.48 -3.97
N HIS A 95 17.04 8.17 -2.84
CA HIS A 95 16.52 7.67 -1.55
C HIS A 95 15.08 8.15 -1.32
N TYR A 96 14.39 7.53 -0.36
CA TYR A 96 13.07 7.97 0.05
C TYR A 96 13.15 8.78 1.34
N LEU A 97 12.24 9.75 1.49
CA LEU A 97 11.99 10.43 2.76
C LEU A 97 10.58 10.10 3.25
N THR A 98 10.45 9.71 4.51
CA THR A 98 9.13 9.54 5.13
C THR A 98 8.44 10.89 5.29
N ILE A 99 7.12 10.89 5.08
CA ILE A 99 6.31 12.10 5.20
C ILE A 99 6.28 12.59 6.65
N LYS A 100 6.42 13.91 6.82
CA LYS A 100 6.51 14.68 8.08
C LYS A 100 7.74 14.43 8.94
N ASP A 101 8.20 13.18 9.09
CA ASP A 101 9.36 12.86 9.94
C ASP A 101 10.71 13.00 9.22
N ASN A 102 10.69 13.14 7.88
CA ASN A 102 11.86 13.30 7.01
C ASN A 102 12.95 12.24 7.26
N GLN A 103 12.55 11.01 7.61
CA GLN A 103 13.50 9.92 7.81
C GLN A 103 13.96 9.41 6.45
N MET A 104 15.28 9.38 6.24
CA MET A 104 15.87 8.78 5.05
C MET A 104 15.74 7.27 5.12
N VAL A 105 15.07 6.70 4.12
CA VAL A 105 14.80 5.26 4.00
C VAL A 105 15.07 4.74 2.60
N GLN A 106 15.23 3.42 2.50
CA GLN A 106 15.30 2.70 1.23
C GLN A 106 14.18 1.64 1.17
N LEU A 107 13.80 1.22 -0.04
CA LEU A 107 12.92 0.08 -0.18
C LEU A 107 13.64 -1.16 0.34
N HIS A 108 12.96 -1.96 1.17
CA HIS A 108 13.54 -3.19 1.68
C HIS A 108 13.84 -4.16 0.52
N PRO A 109 14.99 -4.86 0.50
CA PRO A 109 15.38 -5.74 -0.61
C PRO A 109 14.40 -6.90 -0.91
N SER A 110 13.48 -7.19 0.00
CA SER A 110 12.43 -8.19 -0.19
C SER A 110 11.23 -7.72 -1.00
N THR A 111 11.16 -6.43 -1.36
CA THR A 111 10.03 -5.91 -2.14
C THR A 111 9.98 -6.54 -3.53
N CYS A 112 8.77 -6.73 -4.06
CA CYS A 112 8.57 -7.21 -5.42
C CYS A 112 8.68 -6.11 -6.49
N LEU A 113 8.81 -4.84 -6.08
CA LEU A 113 8.94 -3.71 -6.99
C LEU A 113 10.29 -3.76 -7.71
N ASP A 114 10.23 -3.73 -9.04
CA ASP A 114 11.39 -3.69 -9.95
C ASP A 114 11.80 -2.26 -10.33
N HIS A 115 10.98 -1.28 -9.96
CA HIS A 115 11.20 0.15 -10.17
C HIS A 115 11.05 0.91 -8.84
N LYS A 116 11.33 2.21 -8.88
CA LYS A 116 11.16 3.12 -7.73
C LYS A 116 9.99 4.06 -7.99
N PRO A 117 8.78 3.77 -7.48
CA PRO A 117 7.65 4.67 -7.58
C PRO A 117 7.93 5.98 -6.84
N GLU A 118 7.43 7.10 -7.34
CA GLU A 118 7.65 8.42 -6.73
C GLU A 118 7.02 8.50 -5.33
N TRP A 119 5.84 7.90 -5.16
CA TRP A 119 5.09 7.89 -3.91
C TRP A 119 4.74 6.47 -3.51
N VAL A 120 5.05 6.12 -2.28
CA VAL A 120 4.77 4.77 -1.77
C VAL A 120 4.14 4.82 -0.39
N ILE A 121 3.23 3.89 -0.13
CA ILE A 121 2.85 3.50 1.23
C ILE A 121 3.70 2.33 1.68
N TYR A 122 3.93 2.23 2.99
CA TYR A 122 4.61 1.09 3.59
C TYR A 122 3.89 0.61 4.84
N ASN A 123 3.98 -0.70 5.12
CA ASN A 123 3.40 -1.26 6.34
C ASN A 123 4.35 -1.14 7.54
N GLU A 124 5.66 -1.28 7.32
CA GLU A 124 6.63 -1.43 8.39
C GLU A 124 7.90 -0.62 8.15
N PHE A 125 8.38 0.04 9.22
CA PHE A 125 9.68 0.69 9.26
C PHE A 125 10.68 -0.26 9.93
N VAL A 126 11.78 -0.55 9.24
CA VAL A 126 12.79 -1.51 9.66
C VAL A 126 14.11 -0.79 9.94
N LEU A 127 14.47 -0.69 11.23
CA LEU A 127 15.68 -0.06 11.70
C LEU A 127 16.84 -1.07 11.73
N THR A 128 17.86 -0.86 10.90
CA THR A 128 19.11 -1.66 10.90
C THR A 128 20.31 -0.72 10.70
N THR A 129 21.42 -1.19 10.10
CA THR A 129 22.52 -0.33 9.64
C THR A 129 22.04 0.72 8.62
N LYS A 130 21.01 0.39 7.83
CA LYS A 130 20.26 1.34 7.00
C LYS A 130 18.78 1.25 7.39
N ASN A 131 18.07 2.36 7.26
CA ASN A 131 16.63 2.36 7.47
C ASN A 131 15.93 1.88 6.21
N TYR A 132 15.03 0.92 6.37
CA TYR A 132 14.22 0.40 5.27
C TYR A 132 12.74 0.54 5.56
N ILE A 133 11.96 0.64 4.49
CA ILE A 133 10.51 0.46 4.53
C ILE A 133 10.15 -0.87 3.86
N ARG A 134 9.32 -1.66 4.52
CA ARG A 134 8.96 -3.03 4.12
C ARG A 134 7.46 -3.15 3.86
N THR A 135 7.12 -4.02 2.91
CA THR A 135 5.77 -4.22 2.37
C THR A 135 5.27 -2.91 1.77
N VAL A 136 5.78 -2.60 0.59
CA VAL A 136 5.66 -1.31 -0.07
C VAL A 136 4.64 -1.41 -1.21
N THR A 137 3.86 -0.36 -1.44
CA THR A 137 2.92 -0.29 -2.57
C THR A 137 2.91 1.10 -3.16
N ASP A 138 2.99 1.16 -4.48
CA ASP A 138 2.91 2.39 -5.26
C ASP A 138 1.55 3.07 -5.02
N ILE A 139 1.53 4.39 -4.92
CA ILE A 139 0.31 5.19 -4.80
C ILE A 139 0.42 6.48 -5.60
N LYS A 140 -0.72 7.13 -5.88
CA LYS A 140 -0.72 8.49 -6.43
C LYS A 140 -0.87 9.51 -5.31
N ALA A 141 -0.05 10.56 -5.33
CA ALA A 141 -0.11 11.65 -4.36
C ALA A 141 -1.49 12.35 -4.31
N GLU A 142 -2.22 12.42 -5.43
CA GLU A 142 -3.58 12.97 -5.46
C GLU A 142 -4.54 12.22 -4.52
N TRP A 143 -4.28 10.95 -4.20
CA TRP A 143 -5.10 10.19 -3.26
C TRP A 143 -4.88 10.64 -1.83
N LEU A 144 -3.65 11.05 -1.47
CA LEU A 144 -3.31 11.55 -0.14
C LEU A 144 -4.12 12.82 0.20
N LEU A 145 -4.14 13.76 -0.74
CA LEU A 145 -4.88 15.02 -0.63
C LEU A 145 -6.40 14.79 -0.55
N LYS A 146 -6.93 13.83 -1.29
CA LYS A 146 -8.37 13.53 -1.33
C LYS A 146 -8.85 12.71 -0.12
N ILE A 147 -8.04 11.76 0.34
CA ILE A 147 -8.43 10.78 1.36
C ILE A 147 -8.13 11.28 2.77
N ALA A 148 -7.00 11.95 2.97
CA ALA A 148 -6.56 12.43 4.27
C ALA A 148 -6.21 13.94 4.25
N PRO A 149 -7.13 14.82 3.81
CA PRO A 149 -6.85 16.26 3.68
C PRO A 149 -6.41 16.91 4.99
N GLN A 150 -6.95 16.45 6.13
CA GLN A 150 -6.57 16.97 7.45
C GLN A 150 -5.11 16.66 7.80
N TYR A 151 -4.61 15.48 7.40
CA TYR A 151 -3.22 15.12 7.65
C TYR A 151 -2.28 15.79 6.64
N TYR A 152 -2.72 15.93 5.39
CA TYR A 152 -1.99 16.57 4.29
C TYR A 152 -2.33 18.05 4.13
N ASP A 153 -2.65 18.74 5.22
CA ASP A 153 -2.81 20.19 5.23
C ASP A 153 -1.46 20.86 4.96
N LEU A 154 -1.33 21.46 3.77
CA LEU A 154 -0.08 22.03 3.28
C LEU A 154 0.35 23.29 4.04
N GLN A 155 -0.56 23.96 4.76
CA GLN A 155 -0.21 25.11 5.59
C GLN A 155 0.72 24.71 6.74
N ASN A 156 0.45 23.54 7.33
CA ASN A 156 1.17 22.98 8.47
C ASN A 156 2.18 21.90 8.07
N PHE A 157 2.40 21.69 6.77
CA PHE A 157 3.29 20.67 6.25
C PHE A 157 4.74 21.17 6.21
N PRO A 158 5.73 20.37 6.66
CA PRO A 158 7.13 20.78 6.67
C PRO A 158 7.64 21.05 5.26
N GLN A 159 8.57 22.01 5.14
CA GLN A 159 9.11 22.39 3.84
C GLN A 159 10.05 21.29 3.31
N CYS A 160 9.62 20.59 2.26
CA CYS A 160 10.39 19.55 1.57
C CYS A 160 9.92 19.40 0.11
N GLU A 161 10.64 18.61 -0.70
CA GLU A 161 10.25 18.37 -2.11
C GLU A 161 8.85 17.73 -2.21
N ALA A 162 8.52 16.82 -1.27
CA ALA A 162 7.20 16.20 -1.20
C ALA A 162 6.08 17.25 -1.05
N LYS A 163 6.28 18.29 -0.20
CA LYS A 163 5.32 19.39 -0.07
C LYS A 163 5.13 20.13 -1.39
N ARG A 164 6.24 20.49 -2.05
CA ARG A 164 6.21 21.21 -3.33
C ARG A 164 5.44 20.43 -4.40
N GLN A 165 5.64 19.11 -4.48
CA GLN A 165 4.89 18.25 -5.40
C GLN A 165 3.39 18.22 -5.05
N LEU A 166 3.05 18.13 -3.76
CA LEU A 166 1.66 18.17 -3.32
C LEU A 166 0.97 19.52 -3.64
N GLU A 167 1.66 20.65 -3.50
CA GLU A 167 1.14 21.98 -3.86
C GLU A 167 0.84 22.08 -5.37
N ILE A 168 1.73 21.55 -6.22
CA ILE A 168 1.53 21.49 -7.68
C ILE A 168 0.31 20.64 -8.01
N ILE A 169 0.20 19.45 -7.38
CA ILE A 169 -0.92 18.54 -7.59
C ILE A 169 -2.23 19.19 -7.11
N GLN A 170 -2.23 19.86 -5.96
CA GLN A 170 -3.40 20.55 -5.43
C GLN A 170 -3.89 21.64 -6.40
N THR A 171 -2.98 22.49 -6.89
CA THR A 171 -3.31 23.54 -7.88
C THR A 171 -3.90 22.92 -9.17
N ARG A 172 -3.34 21.79 -9.62
CA ARG A 172 -3.87 21.06 -10.79
C ARG A 172 -5.26 20.47 -10.52
N LEU A 173 -5.54 20.00 -9.31
CA LEU A 173 -6.85 19.45 -8.96
C LEU A 173 -7.91 20.56 -8.87
N GLU A 174 -7.57 21.71 -8.29
CA GLU A 174 -8.45 22.88 -8.19
C GLU A 174 -8.82 23.43 -9.58
N SER A 175 -7.84 23.57 -10.47
CA SER A 175 -8.10 23.99 -11.86
C SER A 175 -8.97 23.02 -12.67
N GLN A 176 -8.98 21.73 -12.33
CA GLN A 176 -9.84 20.72 -12.97
C GLN A 176 -11.25 20.65 -12.38
N GLN A 177 -11.47 21.17 -11.17
CA GLN A 177 -12.76 21.21 -10.49
C GLN A 177 -13.53 22.51 -10.73
N GLY A 178 -12.91 23.53 -11.34
CA GLY A 178 -13.55 24.79 -11.68
C GLY A 178 -14.46 24.69 -12.93
N PHE A 179 -15.76 24.49 -12.68
CA PHE A 179 -16.86 25.21 -13.35
C PHE A 179 -17.48 26.17 -12.32
#